data_AF-A0A0B5EJR6-F1
#
_entry.id   AF-A0A0B5EJR6-F1
#
_cell.length_a   1.000
_cell.length_b   1.000
_cell.length_c   1.000
_cell.angle_alpha   90.00
_cell.angle_beta   90.00
_cell.angle_gamma   90.00
#
_symmetry.space_group_name_H-M   'P 1'
#
loop_
_entity.id
_entity.type
_entity.pdbx_description
1 polymer ?
#
loop_
_entity_poly.entity_id
_entity_poly.type
_entity_poly.pdbx_seq_one_letter_code
_entity_poly.pdbx_strand_id
1 'polypeptide(L)'
;MDITPRLREEIDTEWTWANYPMHWCTRDEIREVSNDAQKIHDDIRSGRLIIHAHAHDGWTTVAVGTYRDGPSVHLHGENHLRVEAGQYDNPATAIAEFQRLYNDGVRPGPAPATDTELEAEQARTPPAPEHDAEVQPSTSAADSARPDADGMGDHEKLLTGFVEADRAWERWRTWSDETTHAVHESLVLRAEFVHEAEPGDTQWKIAAYESPVGERRWHAAASTTVPVEIMRVLLGSLASADAAEIAAGSEIAHATIREATRPLADAGWELAVDGRFFRWQAPGDHLGGLQFDALAANAQRSHLPAWTFWGDGTPDSPGWTLRFSPRTAAAVLQDVASEMAVCSNGPRAAIGRQSRLRTASAVAPQQAPAPTRTR
;
A
#
# COMPACT_ATOMS: atom_id res chain seq x y z
N MET A 1 -0.42 11.13 -26.48
CA MET A 1 0.47 12.27 -26.80
C MET A 1 1.88 11.72 -26.70
N ASP A 2 2.64 11.69 -27.80
CA ASP A 2 4.04 11.22 -27.77
C ASP A 2 4.97 12.36 -27.34
N ILE A 3 5.72 12.13 -26.27
CA ILE A 3 6.72 13.08 -25.75
C ILE A 3 7.92 13.03 -26.69
N THR A 4 8.23 14.16 -27.32
CA THR A 4 9.37 14.23 -28.25
C THR A 4 10.70 13.96 -27.54
N PRO A 5 11.69 13.34 -28.22
CA PRO A 5 12.99 12.99 -27.61
C PRO A 5 13.73 14.17 -26.98
N ARG A 6 13.56 15.38 -27.52
CA ARG A 6 14.15 16.61 -26.97
C ARG A 6 13.48 17.06 -25.66
N LEU A 7 12.16 16.87 -25.55
CA LEU A 7 11.42 17.12 -24.31
C LEU A 7 11.74 16.06 -23.25
N ARG A 8 12.05 14.82 -23.67
CA ARG A 8 12.58 13.77 -22.79
C ARG A 8 13.97 14.14 -22.25
N GLU A 9 14.85 14.63 -23.10
CA GLU A 9 16.19 15.08 -22.73
C GLU A 9 16.14 16.30 -21.78
N GLU A 10 15.23 17.25 -21.98
CA GLU A 10 15.01 18.37 -21.02
C GLU A 10 14.43 17.90 -19.68
N ILE A 11 13.47 16.95 -19.67
CA ILE A 11 12.94 16.35 -18.42
C ILE A 11 14.05 15.63 -17.64
N ASP A 12 14.95 14.93 -18.33
CA ASP A 12 16.06 14.20 -17.72
C ASP A 12 17.18 15.15 -17.23
N THR A 13 17.30 16.34 -17.83
CA THR A 13 18.37 17.30 -17.52
C THR A 13 17.98 18.32 -16.43
N GLU A 14 16.69 18.62 -16.25
CA GLU A 14 16.23 19.76 -15.43
C GLU A 14 15.67 19.39 -14.04
N TRP A 15 15.78 18.13 -13.59
CA TRP A 15 15.55 17.74 -12.19
C TRP A 15 16.86 17.72 -11.40
N THR A 16 17.54 18.86 -11.33
CA THR A 16 18.42 19.14 -10.19
C THR A 16 17.55 19.12 -8.94
N TRP A 17 17.68 18.08 -8.11
CA TRP A 17 17.08 18.00 -6.78
C TRP A 17 17.38 19.29 -6.02
N ALA A 18 16.42 20.22 -6.00
CA ALA A 18 16.67 21.63 -5.72
C ALA A 18 17.23 21.92 -4.32
N ASN A 19 17.35 20.90 -3.46
CA ASN A 19 17.90 20.99 -2.11
C ASN A 19 18.80 19.80 -1.71
N TYR A 20 19.31 19.00 -2.66
CA TYR A 20 20.32 18.00 -2.29
C TYR A 20 21.66 18.70 -2.00
N PRO A 21 22.28 18.51 -0.83
CA PRO A 21 23.46 19.27 -0.43
C PRO A 21 24.67 19.04 -1.37
N MET A 22 24.67 17.93 -2.12
CA MET A 22 25.64 17.64 -3.18
C MET A 22 25.02 17.86 -4.57
N HIS A 23 24.79 19.13 -4.92
CA HIS A 23 24.23 19.53 -6.23
C HIS A 23 25.09 19.14 -7.44
N TRP A 24 26.31 18.65 -7.22
CA TRP A 24 27.23 18.14 -8.24
C TRP A 24 27.13 16.61 -8.45
N CYS A 25 26.38 15.89 -7.62
CA CYS A 25 26.14 14.46 -7.81
C CYS A 25 25.08 14.22 -8.87
N THR A 26 25.32 13.21 -9.71
CA THR A 26 24.32 12.66 -10.62
C THR A 26 23.21 11.96 -9.84
N ARG A 27 22.06 11.74 -10.49
CA ARG A 27 20.92 11.05 -9.90
C ARG A 27 21.27 9.66 -9.35
N ASP A 28 22.08 8.90 -10.08
CA ASP A 28 22.45 7.54 -9.65
C ASP A 28 23.42 7.56 -8.48
N GLU A 29 24.34 8.52 -8.42
CA GLU A 29 25.24 8.72 -7.27
C GLU A 29 24.46 9.13 -6.01
N ILE A 30 23.43 9.97 -6.15
CA ILE A 30 22.55 10.34 -5.03
C ILE A 30 21.79 9.11 -4.51
N ARG A 31 21.31 8.24 -5.41
CA ARG A 31 20.65 6.98 -5.05
C ARG A 31 21.59 6.05 -4.30
N GLU A 32 22.81 5.89 -4.79
CA GLU A 32 23.83 5.05 -4.16
C GLU A 32 24.13 5.53 -2.73
N VAL A 33 24.45 6.81 -2.56
CA VAL A 33 24.78 7.40 -1.25
C VAL A 33 23.61 7.26 -0.27
N SER A 34 22.39 7.51 -0.72
CA SER A 34 21.19 7.42 0.13
C SER A 34 20.88 5.97 0.53
N ASN A 35 21.10 5.02 -0.38
CA ASN A 35 20.93 3.58 -0.12
C ASN A 35 21.94 3.08 0.91
N ASP A 36 23.21 3.48 0.78
CA ASP A 36 24.26 3.12 1.73
C ASP A 36 23.98 3.68 3.13
N ALA A 37 23.52 4.93 3.20
CA ALA A 37 23.12 5.56 4.46
C ALA A 37 21.95 4.82 5.13
N GLN A 38 20.93 4.42 4.35
CA GLN A 38 19.79 3.67 4.88
C GLN A 38 20.23 2.28 5.40
N LYS A 39 21.15 1.62 4.70
CA LYS A 39 21.70 0.33 5.12
C LYS A 39 22.41 0.45 6.47
N ILE A 40 23.24 1.47 6.67
CA ILE A 40 23.90 1.75 7.94
C ILE A 40 22.86 1.96 9.05
N HIS A 41 21.80 2.73 8.79
CA HIS A 41 20.73 2.95 9.76
C HIS A 41 20.03 1.64 10.16
N ASP A 42 19.68 0.80 9.18
CA ASP A 42 19.03 -0.48 9.42
C ASP A 42 19.95 -1.47 10.17
N ASP A 43 21.25 -1.42 9.90
CA ASP A 43 22.25 -2.21 10.60
C ASP A 43 22.39 -1.78 12.07
N ILE A 44 22.35 -0.49 12.36
CA ILE A 44 22.32 0.03 13.74
C ILE A 44 21.05 -0.44 14.45
N ARG A 45 19.88 -0.25 13.81
CA ARG A 45 18.57 -0.58 14.39
C ARG A 45 18.42 -2.07 14.69
N SER A 46 18.83 -2.93 13.75
CA SER A 46 18.79 -4.39 13.92
C SER A 46 19.83 -4.91 14.93
N GLY A 47 20.72 -4.03 15.40
CA GLY A 47 21.84 -4.38 16.26
C GLY A 47 22.95 -5.14 15.52
N ARG A 48 22.90 -5.23 14.18
CA ARG A 48 23.98 -5.77 13.36
C ARG A 48 25.23 -4.90 13.45
N LEU A 49 25.07 -3.58 13.50
CA LEU A 49 26.12 -2.61 13.79
C LEU A 49 25.94 -2.06 15.21
N ILE A 50 26.88 -2.38 16.10
CA ILE A 50 26.87 -1.89 17.48
C ILE A 50 27.67 -0.59 17.53
N ILE A 51 27.03 0.53 17.84
CA ILE A 51 27.72 1.81 18.04
C ILE A 51 28.30 1.88 19.44
N HIS A 52 29.63 2.05 19.52
CA HIS A 52 30.36 2.12 20.78
C HIS A 52 30.44 3.53 21.33
N ALA A 53 30.64 4.51 20.44
CA ALA A 53 30.76 5.91 20.80
C ALA A 53 30.44 6.82 19.61
N HIS A 54 30.12 8.07 19.91
CA HIS A 54 29.89 9.12 18.93
C HIS A 54 30.52 10.45 19.39
N ALA A 55 30.67 11.39 18.46
CA ALA A 55 31.10 12.75 18.71
C ALA A 55 30.45 13.68 17.67
N HIS A 56 30.67 14.98 17.81
CA HIS A 56 30.29 15.98 16.81
C HIS A 56 31.57 16.66 16.33
N ASP A 57 31.86 16.61 15.03
CA ASP A 57 33.13 17.11 14.46
C ASP A 57 33.15 18.63 14.22
N GLY A 58 32.02 19.29 14.50
CA GLY A 58 31.79 20.71 14.28
C GLY A 58 30.80 20.99 13.14
N TRP A 59 30.50 19.98 12.32
CA TRP A 59 29.58 20.07 11.20
C TRP A 59 28.51 18.97 11.22
N THR A 60 28.89 17.75 11.59
CA THR A 60 28.00 16.59 11.61
C THR A 60 28.35 15.64 12.76
N THR A 61 27.41 14.75 13.07
CA THR A 61 27.66 13.61 13.95
C THR A 61 28.61 12.62 13.30
N VAL A 62 29.59 12.16 14.07
CA VAL A 62 30.51 11.08 13.73
C VAL A 62 30.38 9.96 14.76
N ALA A 63 30.60 8.72 14.35
CA ALA A 63 30.48 7.57 15.26
C ALA A 63 31.52 6.49 15.00
N VAL A 64 31.74 5.63 15.99
CA VAL A 64 32.50 4.39 15.85
C VAL A 64 31.61 3.21 16.25
N GLY A 65 31.57 2.20 15.38
CA GLY A 65 30.79 0.99 15.62
C GLY A 65 31.50 -0.27 15.16
N THR A 66 30.94 -1.42 15.52
CA THR A 66 31.40 -2.74 15.06
C THR A 66 30.23 -3.56 14.56
N TYR A 67 30.38 -4.11 13.35
CA TYR A 67 29.46 -5.12 12.85
C TYR A 67 29.66 -6.44 13.59
N ARG A 68 28.57 -7.08 14.04
CA ARG A 68 28.62 -8.34 14.82
C ARG A 68 29.45 -9.44 14.16
N ASP A 69 29.34 -9.56 12.84
CA ASP A 69 30.03 -10.56 12.03
C ASP A 69 31.04 -9.90 11.06
N GLY A 70 31.54 -8.71 11.39
CA GLY A 70 32.28 -7.88 10.44
C GLY A 70 33.28 -6.92 11.05
N PRO A 71 33.74 -5.93 10.26
CA PRO A 71 34.76 -4.99 10.68
C PRO A 71 34.21 -3.97 11.70
N SER A 72 35.13 -3.24 12.32
CA SER A 72 34.79 -2.01 13.02
C SER A 72 34.91 -0.83 12.07
N VAL A 73 34.00 0.12 12.16
CA VAL A 73 33.88 1.23 11.22
C VAL A 73 33.81 2.57 11.93
N HIS A 74 34.33 3.61 11.29
CA HIS A 74 34.00 5.00 11.59
C HIS A 74 32.91 5.45 10.64
N LEU A 75 31.91 6.14 11.19
CA LEU A 75 30.81 6.72 10.45
C LEU A 75 30.95 8.23 10.45
N HIS A 76 30.61 8.85 9.32
CA HIS A 76 30.55 10.29 9.15
C HIS A 76 29.20 10.67 8.53
N GLY A 77 28.68 11.84 8.91
CA GLY A 77 27.42 12.34 8.39
C GLY A 77 26.18 11.85 9.13
N GLU A 78 25.06 12.43 8.73
CA GLU A 78 23.74 12.25 9.36
C GLU A 78 22.69 11.90 8.33
N ASN A 79 21.61 11.23 8.79
CA ASN A 79 20.45 10.92 7.97
C ASN A 79 20.85 10.17 6.68
N HIS A 80 20.35 10.62 5.53
CA HIS A 80 20.64 10.05 4.20
C HIS A 80 22.05 10.33 3.67
N LEU A 81 22.91 10.99 4.46
CA LEU A 81 24.31 11.30 4.14
C LEU A 81 25.29 10.52 5.00
N ARG A 82 24.80 9.59 5.82
CA ARG A 82 25.67 8.80 6.69
C ARG A 82 26.46 7.80 5.85
N VAL A 83 27.78 7.80 6.01
CA VAL A 83 28.69 6.96 5.23
C VAL A 83 29.76 6.33 6.13
N GLU A 84 30.34 5.23 5.68
CA GLU A 84 31.53 4.64 6.30
C GLU A 84 32.78 5.43 5.87
N ALA A 85 33.45 6.07 6.83
CA ALA A 85 34.63 6.90 6.61
C ALA A 85 35.95 6.17 6.89
N GLY A 86 35.89 4.99 7.53
CA GLY A 86 37.06 4.18 7.82
C GLY A 86 36.70 2.79 8.31
N GLN A 87 37.54 1.81 8.02
CA GLN A 87 37.34 0.40 8.36
C GLN A 87 38.56 -0.14 9.11
N TYR A 88 38.31 -0.97 10.12
CA TYR A 88 39.30 -1.47 11.06
C TYR A 88 39.04 -2.95 11.37
N ASP A 89 40.13 -3.71 11.51
CA ASP A 89 40.06 -5.17 11.76
C ASP A 89 39.54 -5.53 13.16
N ASN A 90 39.62 -4.60 14.12
CA ASN A 90 39.18 -4.86 15.48
C ASN A 90 38.61 -3.61 16.18
N PRO A 91 37.70 -3.79 17.15
CA PRO A 91 37.03 -2.68 17.85
C PRO A 91 37.98 -1.80 18.66
N ALA A 92 39.00 -2.40 19.29
CA ALA A 92 39.92 -1.67 20.16
C ALA A 92 40.71 -0.61 19.36
N THR A 93 41.15 -0.96 18.15
CA THR A 93 41.87 -0.04 17.26
C THR A 93 40.95 1.07 16.76
N ALA A 94 39.73 0.71 16.32
CA ALA A 94 38.75 1.70 15.86
C ALA A 94 38.40 2.72 16.96
N ILE A 95 38.15 2.25 18.19
CA ILE A 95 37.79 3.12 19.32
C ILE A 95 38.96 4.00 19.73
N ALA A 96 40.18 3.46 19.78
CA ALA A 96 41.37 4.25 20.14
C ALA A 96 41.64 5.37 19.13
N GLU A 97 41.52 5.10 17.83
CA GLU A 97 41.63 6.13 16.79
C GLU A 97 40.49 7.15 16.87
N PHE A 98 39.27 6.71 17.13
CA PHE A 98 38.12 7.62 17.32
C PHE A 98 38.34 8.59 18.49
N GLN A 99 38.84 8.07 19.63
CA GLN A 99 39.21 8.88 20.79
C GLN A 99 40.36 9.84 20.49
N ARG A 100 41.36 9.41 19.71
CA ARG A 100 42.46 10.27 19.28
C ARG A 100 42.00 11.45 18.41
N LEU A 101 41.02 11.22 17.54
CA LEU A 101 40.50 12.23 16.61
C LEU A 101 39.57 13.25 17.28
N TYR A 102 38.68 12.80 18.16
CA TYR A 102 37.60 13.65 18.71
C TYR A 102 37.73 13.97 20.20
N ASN A 103 38.70 13.35 20.89
CA ASN A 103 39.14 13.62 22.26
C ASN A 103 37.98 13.89 23.25
N ASP A 104 37.94 15.07 23.87
CA ASP A 104 36.96 15.44 24.91
C ASP A 104 35.50 15.49 24.41
N GLY A 105 35.27 15.43 23.09
CA GLY A 105 33.93 15.42 22.48
C GLY A 105 33.27 14.05 22.40
N VAL A 106 33.99 12.97 22.74
CA VAL A 106 33.49 11.59 22.61
C VAL A 106 32.49 11.25 23.71
N ARG A 107 31.34 10.72 23.31
CA ARG A 107 30.28 10.22 24.19
C ARG A 107 30.05 8.73 23.93
N PRO A 108 29.86 7.90 24.98
CA PRO A 108 29.62 6.47 24.81
C PRO A 108 28.20 6.20 24.27
N GLY A 109 28.06 5.07 23.57
CA GLY A 109 26.79 4.60 23.02
C GLY A 109 26.40 5.25 21.69
N PRO A 110 25.24 4.86 21.12
CA PRO A 110 24.74 5.45 19.87
C PRO A 110 24.56 6.96 20.03
N ALA A 111 24.76 7.70 18.94
CA ALA A 111 24.38 9.10 18.90
C ALA A 111 22.89 9.22 19.25
N PRO A 112 22.48 10.28 19.97
CA PRO A 112 21.08 10.62 20.07
C PRO A 112 20.48 10.63 18.68
N ALA A 113 19.36 9.95 18.50
CA ALA A 113 18.64 9.97 17.24
C ALA A 113 18.35 11.43 16.87
N THR A 114 18.66 11.80 15.63
CA THR A 114 18.29 13.13 15.11
C THR A 114 16.77 13.26 15.14
N ASP A 115 16.25 14.50 15.11
CA ASP A 115 14.80 14.72 15.07
C ASP A 115 14.16 13.93 13.91
N THR A 116 14.84 13.83 12.77
CA THR A 116 14.45 13.02 11.60
C THR A 116 14.46 11.51 11.87
N GLU A 117 15.43 10.98 12.62
CA GLU A 117 15.48 9.57 13.00
C GLU A 117 14.41 9.21 14.04
N LEU A 118 14.12 10.11 14.99
CA LEU A 118 13.04 9.96 15.98
C LEU A 118 11.66 9.99 15.32
N GLU A 119 11.45 10.88 14.37
CA GLU A 119 10.22 10.96 13.57
C GLU A 119 10.03 9.71 12.69
N ALA A 120 11.11 9.22 12.06
CA ALA A 120 11.08 7.97 11.30
C ALA A 120 10.79 6.74 12.19
N GLU A 121 11.30 6.71 13.42
CA GLU A 121 11.04 5.64 14.37
C GLU A 121 9.61 5.65 14.92
N GLN A 122 9.04 6.84 15.18
CA GLN A 122 7.62 6.99 15.52
C GLN A 122 6.71 6.59 14.35
N ALA A 123 7.08 6.94 13.11
CA ALA A 123 6.32 6.58 11.92
C ALA A 123 6.30 5.06 11.63
N ARG A 124 7.31 4.32 12.11
CA ARG A 124 7.48 2.87 11.88
C ARG A 124 6.95 1.98 13.02
N THR A 125 6.55 2.56 14.15
CA THR A 125 6.04 1.79 15.30
C THR A 125 4.55 1.47 15.11
N PRO A 126 4.15 0.19 14.98
CA PRO A 126 2.74 -0.17 14.93
C PRO A 126 2.05 0.18 16.27
N PRO A 127 0.77 0.55 16.28
CA PRO A 127 0.03 0.67 17.53
C PRO A 127 0.04 -0.68 18.27
N ALA A 128 0.15 -0.62 19.60
CA ALA A 128 0.10 -1.80 20.45
C ALA A 128 -1.20 -2.60 20.21
N PRO A 129 -1.15 -3.95 20.24
CA PRO A 129 -2.35 -4.75 20.08
C PRO A 129 -3.29 -4.48 21.26
N GLU A 130 -4.51 -4.06 20.94
CA GLU A 130 -5.57 -3.92 21.94
C GLU A 130 -5.87 -5.30 22.55
N HIS A 131 -5.85 -5.36 23.89
CA HIS A 131 -6.29 -6.52 24.66
C HIS A 131 -7.80 -6.77 24.45
N ASP A 132 -8.11 -8.01 24.08
CA ASP A 132 -9.32 -8.81 24.34
C ASP A 132 -10.67 -8.08 24.40
N ALA A 133 -11.38 -8.12 23.29
CA ALA A 133 -12.82 -8.35 23.32
C ALA A 133 -13.08 -9.84 23.04
N GLU A 134 -13.46 -10.55 24.09
CA GLU A 134 -13.86 -11.96 24.09
C GLU A 134 -14.99 -12.23 23.06
N VAL A 135 -14.63 -12.79 21.90
CA VAL A 135 -15.61 -13.28 20.91
C VAL A 135 -15.85 -14.76 21.16
N GLN A 136 -17.05 -15.08 21.68
CA GLN A 136 -17.51 -16.46 21.80
C GLN A 136 -17.64 -17.13 20.41
N PRO A 137 -17.26 -18.41 20.26
CA PRO A 137 -17.34 -19.11 18.98
C PRO A 137 -18.78 -19.50 18.68
N SER A 138 -19.36 -18.90 17.64
CA SER A 138 -20.59 -19.38 17.02
C SER A 138 -20.23 -20.35 15.89
N THR A 139 -20.19 -21.64 16.23
CA THR A 139 -20.09 -22.73 15.27
C THR A 139 -21.36 -22.77 14.43
N SER A 140 -21.29 -22.36 13.17
CA SER A 140 -22.25 -22.80 12.16
C SER A 140 -21.47 -23.19 10.91
N ALA A 141 -21.22 -24.49 10.79
CA ALA A 141 -20.70 -25.11 9.59
C ALA A 141 -21.70 -24.91 8.45
N ALA A 142 -21.37 -24.01 7.53
CA ALA A 142 -21.95 -23.98 6.20
C ALA A 142 -20.82 -24.26 5.20
N ASP A 143 -20.96 -25.42 4.58
CA ASP A 143 -20.18 -26.01 3.49
C ASP A 143 -19.39 -25.01 2.64
N SER A 144 -18.06 -25.05 2.78
CA SER A 144 -17.11 -24.22 2.06
C SER A 144 -17.03 -24.68 0.60
N ALA A 145 -17.72 -23.98 -0.29
CA ALA A 145 -17.24 -23.86 -1.66
C ALA A 145 -15.93 -23.07 -1.60
N ARG A 146 -14.82 -23.72 -1.96
CA ARG A 146 -13.52 -23.05 -2.18
C ARG A 146 -13.75 -21.82 -3.07
N PRO A 147 -13.28 -20.62 -2.69
CA PRO A 147 -13.11 -19.54 -3.64
C PRO A 147 -12.04 -19.96 -4.67
N ASP A 148 -12.25 -19.60 -5.92
CA ASP A 148 -11.35 -19.93 -7.02
C ASP A 148 -9.94 -19.38 -6.76
N ALA A 149 -8.96 -20.28 -6.72
CA ALA A 149 -7.54 -19.94 -6.57
C ALA A 149 -6.97 -19.11 -7.75
N ASP A 150 -7.74 -18.93 -8.82
CA ASP A 150 -7.34 -18.19 -10.03
C ASP A 150 -7.26 -16.67 -9.78
N GLY A 151 -8.17 -16.09 -8.97
CA GLY A 151 -8.20 -14.64 -8.75
C GLY A 151 -6.99 -14.09 -7.99
N MET A 152 -6.43 -14.87 -7.06
CA MET A 152 -5.25 -14.48 -6.27
C MET A 152 -4.00 -14.39 -7.14
N GLY A 153 -3.85 -15.32 -8.09
CA GLY A 153 -2.75 -15.31 -9.06
C GLY A 153 -2.84 -14.12 -10.03
N ASP A 154 -4.02 -13.55 -10.25
CA ASP A 154 -4.20 -12.41 -11.15
C ASP A 154 -3.77 -11.08 -10.50
N HIS A 155 -3.93 -10.92 -9.19
CA HIS A 155 -3.39 -9.76 -8.46
C HIS A 155 -1.85 -9.76 -8.39
N GLU A 156 -1.23 -10.93 -8.22
CA GLU A 156 0.23 -11.03 -8.24
C GLU A 156 0.81 -10.74 -9.63
N LYS A 157 0.17 -11.26 -10.69
CA LYS A 157 0.50 -10.90 -12.08
C LYS A 157 0.33 -9.41 -12.32
N LEU A 158 -0.75 -8.81 -11.79
CA LEU A 158 -0.98 -7.36 -11.89
C LEU A 158 0.16 -6.58 -11.23
N LEU A 159 0.56 -6.92 -10.01
CA LEU A 159 1.67 -6.25 -9.33
C LEU A 159 2.96 -6.35 -10.13
N THR A 160 3.26 -7.55 -10.63
CA THR A 160 4.48 -7.80 -11.40
C THR A 160 4.48 -7.01 -12.70
N GLY A 161 3.39 -7.06 -13.47
CA GLY A 161 3.25 -6.29 -14.70
C GLY A 161 3.29 -4.77 -14.46
N PHE A 162 2.73 -4.29 -13.35
CA PHE A 162 2.77 -2.88 -12.97
C PHE A 162 4.20 -2.38 -12.76
N VAL A 163 4.99 -3.07 -11.91
CA VAL A 163 6.38 -2.67 -11.63
C VAL A 163 7.28 -2.84 -12.86
N GLU A 164 7.03 -3.84 -13.71
CA GLU A 164 7.80 -4.01 -14.96
C GLU A 164 7.49 -2.94 -16.01
N ALA A 165 6.25 -2.44 -16.04
CA ALA A 165 5.80 -1.44 -17.01
C ALA A 165 6.22 -0.01 -16.63
N ASP A 166 6.28 0.29 -15.33
CA ASP A 166 6.57 1.63 -14.84
C ASP A 166 7.91 1.72 -14.10
N ARG A 167 8.90 2.33 -14.76
CA ARG A 167 10.26 2.46 -14.24
C ARG A 167 10.39 3.40 -13.04
N ALA A 168 9.38 4.21 -12.75
CA ALA A 168 9.37 5.04 -11.56
C ALA A 168 8.98 4.23 -10.31
N TRP A 169 8.50 3.00 -10.46
CA TRP A 169 8.16 2.10 -9.37
C TRP A 169 9.15 0.95 -9.28
N GLU A 170 9.62 0.69 -8.07
CA GLU A 170 10.52 -0.43 -7.81
C GLU A 170 9.92 -1.41 -6.81
N ARG A 171 10.22 -2.69 -7.04
CA ARG A 171 9.86 -3.75 -6.10
C ARG A 171 10.84 -3.72 -4.94
N TRP A 172 10.33 -3.39 -3.75
CA TRP A 172 11.03 -3.55 -2.50
C TRP A 172 10.50 -4.79 -1.76
N ARG A 173 11.43 -5.69 -1.42
CA ARG A 173 11.13 -6.85 -0.58
C ARG A 173 11.60 -6.59 0.83
N THR A 174 10.70 -6.86 1.78
CA THR A 174 11.07 -7.10 3.17
C THR A 174 11.73 -8.47 3.33
N TRP A 175 12.26 -8.77 4.51
CA TRP A 175 12.89 -10.07 4.85
C TRP A 175 11.94 -11.28 4.75
N SER A 176 10.63 -11.03 4.65
CA SER A 176 9.58 -12.04 4.43
C SER A 176 9.06 -11.95 3.00
N ASP A 177 8.88 -13.11 2.35
CA ASP A 177 8.24 -13.24 1.04
C ASP A 177 6.71 -13.12 1.12
N GLU A 178 6.12 -12.99 2.32
CA GLU A 178 4.66 -12.84 2.51
C GLU A 178 4.11 -11.52 1.98
N THR A 179 4.97 -10.50 1.83
CA THR A 179 4.54 -9.16 1.41
C THR A 179 5.51 -8.57 0.42
N THR A 180 4.98 -7.96 -0.64
CA THR A 180 5.76 -7.17 -1.58
C THR A 180 5.34 -5.70 -1.54
N HIS A 181 6.34 -4.83 -1.57
CA HIS A 181 6.11 -3.40 -1.67
C HIS A 181 6.51 -2.94 -3.07
N ALA A 182 5.63 -2.21 -3.74
CA ALA A 182 6.00 -1.36 -4.85
C ALA A 182 6.13 0.06 -4.31
N VAL A 183 7.30 0.66 -4.47
CA VAL A 183 7.61 2.00 -3.96
C VAL A 183 7.94 2.89 -5.15
N HIS A 184 7.28 4.04 -5.22
CA HIS A 184 7.58 5.05 -6.23
C HIS A 184 8.90 5.75 -5.89
N GLU A 185 9.68 6.14 -6.88
CA GLU A 185 11.03 6.69 -6.73
C GLU A 185 11.10 8.01 -5.93
N SER A 186 10.00 8.76 -5.90
CA SER A 186 9.86 9.95 -5.04
C SER A 186 9.67 9.61 -3.56
N LEU A 187 9.48 8.32 -3.23
CA LEU A 187 9.20 7.79 -1.89
C LEU A 187 7.91 8.32 -1.24
N VAL A 188 7.12 9.13 -1.95
CA VAL A 188 5.85 9.65 -1.45
C VAL A 188 4.65 8.76 -1.78
N LEU A 189 4.84 7.70 -2.56
CA LEU A 189 3.80 6.71 -2.86
C LEU A 189 4.31 5.29 -2.64
N ARG A 190 3.47 4.44 -2.03
CA ARG A 190 3.76 3.03 -1.78
C ARG A 190 2.50 2.20 -1.94
N ALA A 191 2.63 1.06 -2.62
CA ALA A 191 1.65 -0.02 -2.62
C ALA A 191 2.26 -1.24 -1.94
N GLU A 192 1.53 -1.83 -1.01
CA GLU A 192 1.83 -3.07 -0.31
C GLU A 192 0.85 -4.13 -0.77
N PHE A 193 1.37 -5.31 -1.11
CA PHE A 193 0.60 -6.48 -1.50
C PHE A 193 0.95 -7.65 -0.61
N VAL A 194 -0.07 -8.23 0.04
CA VAL A 194 0.06 -9.41 0.90
C VAL A 194 -0.28 -10.65 0.07
N HIS A 195 0.72 -11.49 -0.16
CA HIS A 195 0.64 -12.62 -1.08
C HIS A 195 -0.30 -13.73 -0.61
N GLU A 196 -0.38 -13.96 0.70
CA GLU A 196 -1.16 -15.04 1.32
C GLU A 196 -2.24 -14.49 2.28
N ALA A 197 -2.88 -13.38 1.92
CA ALA A 197 -3.97 -12.83 2.72
C ALA A 197 -5.19 -13.77 2.76
N GLU A 198 -5.80 -13.91 3.94
CA GLU A 198 -6.99 -14.74 4.13
C GLU A 198 -8.21 -14.18 3.35
N PRO A 199 -9.17 -15.03 2.96
CA PRO A 199 -10.40 -14.56 2.33
C PRO A 199 -11.14 -13.52 3.18
N GLY A 200 -11.40 -12.34 2.61
CA GLY A 200 -12.02 -11.21 3.31
C GLY A 200 -11.04 -10.26 4.01
N ASP A 201 -9.78 -10.65 4.19
CA ASP A 201 -8.74 -9.77 4.74
C ASP A 201 -8.26 -8.73 3.72
N THR A 202 -7.47 -7.77 4.21
CA THR A 202 -6.83 -6.75 3.39
C THR A 202 -5.65 -7.33 2.63
N GLN A 203 -5.75 -7.37 1.30
CA GLN A 203 -4.68 -7.84 0.42
C GLN A 203 -3.79 -6.70 -0.07
N TRP A 204 -4.38 -5.53 -0.30
CA TRP A 204 -3.67 -4.35 -0.79
C TRP A 204 -3.73 -3.23 0.22
N LYS A 205 -2.61 -2.54 0.44
CA LYS A 205 -2.58 -1.25 1.13
C LYS A 205 -1.83 -0.24 0.26
N ILE A 206 -2.39 0.94 0.07
CA ILE A 206 -1.73 2.06 -0.60
C ILE A 206 -1.56 3.19 0.39
N ALA A 207 -0.42 3.86 0.35
CA ALA A 207 -0.15 5.02 1.19
C ALA A 207 0.54 6.12 0.38
N ALA A 208 0.15 7.35 0.69
CA ALA A 208 0.72 8.56 0.15
C ALA A 208 1.26 9.43 1.30
N TYR A 209 2.42 10.04 1.11
CA TYR A 209 3.16 10.76 2.14
C TYR A 209 3.44 12.19 1.71
N GLU A 210 3.58 13.09 2.69
CA GLU A 210 3.89 14.50 2.42
C GLU A 210 5.24 14.69 1.74
N SER A 211 6.19 13.86 2.15
CA SER A 211 7.56 13.80 1.67
C SER A 211 8.08 12.38 1.93
N PRO A 212 9.27 12.01 1.44
CA PRO A 212 9.88 10.71 1.71
C PRO A 212 9.92 10.30 3.18
N VAL A 213 9.94 11.28 4.09
CA VAL A 213 10.01 11.10 5.55
C VAL A 213 8.83 11.77 6.29
N GLY A 214 7.86 12.31 5.55
CA GLY A 214 6.76 13.10 6.09
C GLY A 214 5.56 12.24 6.50
N GLU A 215 4.57 12.88 7.12
CA GLU A 215 3.35 12.19 7.57
C GLU A 215 2.58 11.57 6.38
N ARG A 216 1.89 10.46 6.67
CA ARG A 216 0.97 9.82 5.73
C ARG A 216 -0.23 10.73 5.48
N ARG A 217 -0.30 11.31 4.29
CA ARG A 217 -1.34 12.25 3.87
C ARG A 217 -2.67 11.57 3.59
N TRP A 218 -2.63 10.40 2.97
CA TRP A 218 -3.80 9.56 2.75
C TRP A 218 -3.39 8.09 2.55
N HIS A 219 -4.35 7.18 2.67
CA HIS A 219 -4.16 5.76 2.43
C HIS A 219 -5.41 5.10 1.88
N ALA A 220 -5.23 3.91 1.31
CA ALA A 220 -6.27 3.03 0.84
C ALA A 220 -6.01 1.58 1.26
N ALA A 221 -7.07 0.78 1.35
CA ALA A 221 -7.00 -0.65 1.61
C ALA A 221 -8.03 -1.40 0.76
N ALA A 222 -7.65 -2.53 0.19
CA ALA A 222 -8.54 -3.38 -0.62
C ALA A 222 -8.57 -4.81 -0.09
N SER A 223 -9.75 -5.43 -0.10
CA SER A 223 -9.92 -6.83 0.29
C SER A 223 -9.37 -7.81 -0.77
N THR A 224 -9.13 -9.06 -0.40
CA THR A 224 -8.63 -10.14 -1.29
C THR A 224 -9.49 -10.41 -2.52
N THR A 225 -10.76 -10.05 -2.49
CA THR A 225 -11.75 -10.30 -3.54
C THR A 225 -12.05 -9.08 -4.41
N VAL A 226 -11.32 -7.96 -4.23
CA VAL A 226 -11.50 -6.77 -5.07
C VAL A 226 -11.21 -7.14 -6.54
N PRO A 227 -12.06 -6.75 -7.52
CA PRO A 227 -11.78 -7.04 -8.92
C PRO A 227 -10.41 -6.51 -9.39
N VAL A 228 -9.68 -7.32 -10.14
CA VAL A 228 -8.33 -6.99 -10.63
C VAL A 228 -8.35 -5.77 -11.55
N GLU A 229 -9.43 -5.54 -12.29
CA GLU A 229 -9.65 -4.37 -13.14
C GLU A 229 -9.66 -3.07 -12.32
N ILE A 230 -10.34 -3.07 -11.17
CA ILE A 230 -10.41 -1.91 -10.28
C ILE A 230 -9.02 -1.59 -9.72
N MET A 231 -8.30 -2.63 -9.27
CA MET A 231 -6.93 -2.45 -8.78
C MET A 231 -5.97 -2.00 -9.88
N ARG A 232 -6.14 -2.47 -11.12
CA ARG A 232 -5.35 -2.05 -12.28
C ARG A 232 -5.56 -0.56 -12.57
N VAL A 233 -6.80 -0.09 -12.54
CA VAL A 233 -7.11 1.34 -12.71
C VAL A 233 -6.55 2.17 -11.58
N LEU A 234 -6.66 1.70 -10.33
CA LEU A 234 -6.06 2.39 -9.19
C LEU A 234 -4.54 2.52 -9.34
N LEU A 235 -3.82 1.42 -9.60
CA LEU A 235 -2.36 1.46 -9.76
C LEU A 235 -1.95 2.31 -10.97
N GLY A 236 -2.69 2.23 -12.07
CA GLY A 236 -2.49 3.09 -13.24
C GLY A 236 -2.68 4.58 -12.93
N SER A 237 -3.67 4.93 -12.11
CA SER A 237 -3.90 6.30 -11.66
C SER A 237 -2.69 6.84 -10.88
N LEU A 238 -2.13 6.03 -9.97
CA LEU A 238 -0.92 6.39 -9.20
C LEU A 238 0.32 6.61 -10.08
N ALA A 239 0.40 5.93 -11.22
CA ALA A 239 1.51 6.03 -12.18
C ALA A 239 1.34 7.16 -13.21
N SER A 240 0.10 7.56 -13.51
CA SER A 240 -0.20 8.45 -14.63
C SER A 240 -0.01 9.94 -14.35
N ALA A 241 0.02 10.34 -13.08
CA ALA A 241 0.03 11.72 -12.63
C ALA A 241 1.28 12.05 -11.82
N ASP A 242 1.53 13.34 -11.59
CA ASP A 242 2.65 13.78 -10.76
C ASP A 242 2.52 13.19 -9.34
N ALA A 243 3.55 12.46 -8.91
CA ALA A 243 3.49 11.72 -7.65
C ALA A 243 3.35 12.66 -6.44
N ALA A 244 3.88 13.88 -6.49
CA ALA A 244 3.72 14.85 -5.42
C ALA A 244 2.30 15.43 -5.38
N GLU A 245 1.68 15.67 -6.53
CA GLU A 245 0.27 16.05 -6.63
C GLU A 245 -0.66 14.96 -6.09
N ILE A 246 -0.46 13.71 -6.53
CA ILE A 246 -1.22 12.56 -6.03
C ILE A 246 -1.02 12.41 -4.51
N ALA A 247 0.21 12.53 -4.00
CA ALA A 247 0.49 12.39 -2.58
C ALA A 247 -0.03 13.56 -1.73
N ALA A 248 -0.03 14.78 -2.27
CA ALA A 248 -0.63 15.94 -1.64
C ALA A 248 -2.14 15.72 -1.38
N GLY A 249 -2.80 14.95 -2.24
CA GLY A 249 -4.19 14.57 -2.10
C GLY A 249 -5.15 15.74 -2.33
N SER A 250 -6.41 15.57 -1.95
CA SER A 250 -7.43 16.61 -2.14
C SER A 250 -8.10 16.99 -0.83
N GLU A 251 -8.37 18.28 -0.65
CA GLU A 251 -9.22 18.75 0.44
C GLU A 251 -10.66 18.27 0.22
N ILE A 252 -11.33 17.92 1.33
CA ILE A 252 -12.74 17.54 1.31
C ILE A 252 -13.58 18.81 1.13
N ALA A 253 -13.93 19.08 -0.11
CA ALA A 253 -14.87 20.13 -0.49
C ALA A 253 -15.99 19.54 -1.35
N HIS A 254 -17.15 20.20 -1.37
CA HIS A 254 -18.29 19.77 -2.18
C HIS A 254 -17.93 19.66 -3.68
N ALA A 255 -17.06 20.54 -4.19
CA ALA A 255 -16.55 20.47 -5.56
C ALA A 255 -15.76 19.18 -5.81
N THR A 256 -14.83 18.84 -4.91
CA THR A 256 -14.03 17.61 -4.95
C THR A 256 -14.90 16.36 -4.93
N ILE A 257 -15.91 16.32 -4.04
CA ILE A 257 -16.84 15.18 -3.95
C ILE A 257 -17.62 15.01 -5.25
N ARG A 258 -18.11 16.13 -5.82
CA ARG A 258 -18.85 16.11 -7.08
C ARG A 258 -17.97 15.66 -8.24
N GLU A 259 -16.71 16.08 -8.29
CA GLU A 259 -15.76 15.68 -9.32
C GLU A 259 -15.44 14.19 -9.24
N ALA A 260 -15.07 13.71 -8.05
CA ALA A 260 -14.77 12.29 -7.80
C ALA A 260 -15.94 11.35 -8.13
N THR A 261 -17.18 11.81 -7.92
CA THR A 261 -18.39 10.98 -8.13
C THR A 261 -19.13 11.26 -9.43
N ARG A 262 -18.64 12.21 -10.25
CA ARG A 262 -19.24 12.55 -11.55
C ARG A 262 -19.43 11.33 -12.46
N PRO A 263 -18.47 10.40 -12.60
CA PRO A 263 -18.66 9.24 -13.48
C PRO A 263 -19.85 8.36 -13.08
N LEU A 264 -20.15 8.26 -11.78
CA LEU A 264 -21.30 7.51 -11.28
C LEU A 264 -22.62 8.19 -11.65
N ALA A 265 -22.67 9.52 -11.48
CA ALA A 265 -23.84 10.31 -11.86
C ALA A 265 -24.09 10.25 -13.38
N ASP A 266 -23.03 10.34 -14.19
CA ASP A 266 -23.11 10.23 -15.65
C ASP A 266 -23.56 8.82 -16.09
N ALA A 267 -23.26 7.78 -15.29
CA ALA A 267 -23.74 6.41 -15.47
C ALA A 267 -25.14 6.14 -14.86
N GLY A 268 -25.83 7.17 -14.36
CA GLY A 268 -27.18 7.05 -13.83
C GLY A 268 -27.28 6.38 -12.45
N TRP A 269 -26.20 6.35 -11.68
CA TRP A 269 -26.24 5.88 -10.30
C TRP A 269 -27.05 6.84 -9.42
N GLU A 270 -27.88 6.28 -8.55
CA GLU A 270 -28.73 7.07 -7.67
C GLU A 270 -27.99 7.46 -6.39
N LEU A 271 -28.01 8.74 -6.05
CA LEU A 271 -27.50 9.27 -4.78
C LEU A 271 -28.60 9.25 -3.72
N ALA A 272 -28.39 8.48 -2.66
CA ALA A 272 -29.14 8.53 -1.41
C ALA A 272 -28.32 9.21 -0.32
N VAL A 273 -28.96 10.08 0.46
CA VAL A 273 -28.34 10.73 1.63
C VAL A 273 -29.01 10.17 2.88
N ASP A 274 -28.23 9.53 3.75
CA ASP A 274 -28.70 8.93 5.01
C ASP A 274 -27.85 9.46 6.17
N GLY A 275 -28.36 10.50 6.82
CA GLY A 275 -27.69 11.17 7.94
C GLY A 275 -26.29 11.67 7.55
N ARG A 276 -25.26 10.98 8.03
CA ARG A 276 -23.85 11.31 7.77
C ARG A 276 -23.28 10.68 6.49
N PHE A 277 -24.01 9.78 5.86
CA PHE A 277 -23.56 9.01 4.71
C PHE A 277 -24.18 9.52 3.41
N PHE A 278 -23.34 9.66 2.39
CA PHE A 278 -23.75 9.86 1.01
C PHE A 278 -23.48 8.55 0.27
N ARG A 279 -24.51 7.96 -0.33
CA ARG A 279 -24.40 6.62 -0.94
C ARG A 279 -24.87 6.68 -2.39
N TRP A 280 -23.99 6.29 -3.30
CA TRP A 280 -24.32 6.04 -4.70
C TRP A 280 -24.54 4.54 -4.90
N GLN A 281 -25.65 4.18 -5.51
CA GLN A 281 -25.98 2.79 -5.83
C GLN A 281 -26.03 2.58 -7.33
N ALA A 282 -25.47 1.46 -7.78
CA ALA A 282 -25.52 1.06 -9.17
C ALA A 282 -26.98 0.88 -9.62
N PRO A 283 -27.33 1.29 -10.85
CA PRO A 283 -28.68 1.14 -11.37
C PRO A 283 -29.04 -0.34 -11.56
N GLY A 284 -30.33 -0.67 -11.50
CA GLY A 284 -30.83 -2.02 -11.77
C GLY A 284 -30.51 -3.04 -10.68
N ASP A 285 -30.27 -4.29 -11.08
CA ASP A 285 -29.97 -5.42 -10.17
C ASP A 285 -28.48 -5.53 -9.83
N HIS A 286 -27.68 -4.48 -10.11
CA HIS A 286 -26.26 -4.47 -9.84
C HIS A 286 -26.00 -4.29 -8.35
N LEU A 287 -25.31 -5.25 -7.75
CA LEU A 287 -24.94 -5.21 -6.34
C LEU A 287 -23.60 -4.49 -6.20
N GLY A 288 -23.57 -3.18 -6.45
CA GLY A 288 -22.38 -2.33 -6.32
C GLY A 288 -22.71 -0.92 -5.82
N GLY A 289 -21.78 -0.29 -5.11
CA GLY A 289 -22.00 1.03 -4.55
C GLY A 289 -20.74 1.76 -4.08
N LEU A 290 -20.90 3.07 -3.88
CA LEU A 290 -19.93 3.94 -3.23
C LEU A 290 -20.60 4.60 -2.03
N GLN A 291 -19.91 4.63 -0.90
CA GLN A 291 -20.32 5.38 0.29
C GLN A 291 -19.24 6.40 0.66
N PHE A 292 -19.66 7.64 0.89
CA PHE A 292 -18.88 8.69 1.52
C PHE A 292 -19.40 8.98 2.93
N ASP A 293 -18.55 8.87 3.95
CA ASP A 293 -18.86 9.19 5.35
C ASP A 293 -18.35 10.60 5.68
N ALA A 294 -19.27 11.57 5.74
CA ALA A 294 -18.94 12.97 6.00
C ALA A 294 -18.43 13.22 7.43
N LEU A 295 -18.72 12.33 8.39
CA LEU A 295 -18.19 12.44 9.75
C LEU A 295 -16.73 11.97 9.77
N ALA A 296 -16.44 10.80 9.18
CA ALA A 296 -15.08 10.30 9.05
C ALA A 296 -14.18 11.28 8.26
N ALA A 297 -14.73 11.92 7.23
CA ALA A 297 -14.04 12.89 6.41
C ALA A 297 -13.59 14.16 7.17
N ASN A 298 -14.33 14.57 8.20
CA ASN A 298 -14.07 15.79 8.96
C ASN A 298 -13.34 15.55 10.30
N ALA A 299 -13.15 14.30 10.70
CA ALA A 299 -12.47 13.97 11.93
C ALA A 299 -10.94 14.00 11.73
N GLN A 300 -10.28 15.00 12.32
CA GLN A 300 -8.85 15.30 12.17
C GLN A 300 -7.87 14.15 12.49
N ARG A 301 -8.34 13.09 13.16
CA ARG A 301 -7.55 11.88 13.51
C ARG A 301 -8.36 10.58 13.39
N SER A 302 -9.33 10.53 12.48
CA SER A 302 -10.12 9.31 12.30
C SER A 302 -9.38 8.28 11.45
N HIS A 303 -9.24 7.07 11.99
CA HIS A 303 -8.78 5.90 11.23
C HIS A 303 -9.88 5.27 10.36
N LEU A 304 -11.10 5.81 10.42
CA LEU A 304 -12.22 5.32 9.62
C LEU A 304 -12.05 5.74 8.15
N PRO A 305 -12.40 4.87 7.20
CA PRO A 305 -12.42 5.24 5.80
C PRO A 305 -13.49 6.30 5.55
N ALA A 306 -13.13 7.35 4.81
CA ALA A 306 -14.09 8.34 4.35
C ALA A 306 -14.83 7.85 3.10
N TRP A 307 -14.17 7.06 2.26
CA TRP A 307 -14.73 6.51 1.04
C TRP A 307 -14.70 4.98 1.11
N THR A 308 -15.82 4.34 0.81
CA THR A 308 -15.92 2.89 0.70
C THR A 308 -16.61 2.53 -0.60
N PHE A 309 -15.85 1.97 -1.54
CA PHE A 309 -16.36 1.27 -2.69
C PHE A 309 -16.60 -0.19 -2.31
N TRP A 310 -17.69 -0.76 -2.83
CA TRP A 310 -18.01 -2.16 -2.61
C TRP A 310 -18.74 -2.75 -3.82
N GLY A 311 -18.71 -4.08 -3.91
CA GLY A 311 -19.48 -4.83 -4.89
C GLY A 311 -19.82 -6.24 -4.42
N ASP A 312 -20.60 -6.93 -5.24
CA ASP A 312 -21.04 -8.32 -5.07
C ASP A 312 -21.75 -8.58 -3.73
N GLY A 313 -22.50 -7.61 -3.22
CA GLY A 313 -23.20 -7.74 -1.95
C GLY A 313 -24.01 -6.51 -1.55
N THR A 314 -24.24 -6.38 -0.25
CA THR A 314 -24.84 -5.17 0.34
C THR A 314 -23.76 -4.35 1.06
N PRO A 315 -24.02 -3.08 1.42
CA PRO A 315 -23.07 -2.29 2.19
C PRO A 315 -22.62 -2.96 3.50
N ASP A 316 -23.50 -3.74 4.14
CA ASP A 316 -23.23 -4.42 5.41
C ASP A 316 -22.58 -5.80 5.24
N SER A 317 -22.71 -6.40 4.05
CA SER A 317 -22.10 -7.69 3.70
C SER A 317 -21.61 -7.66 2.24
N PRO A 318 -20.55 -6.88 1.96
CA PRO A 318 -20.02 -6.76 0.62
C PRO A 318 -19.18 -7.98 0.26
N GLY A 319 -19.23 -8.41 -1.00
CA GLY A 319 -18.35 -9.46 -1.52
C GLY A 319 -16.89 -9.00 -1.61
N TRP A 320 -16.68 -7.69 -1.84
CA TRP A 320 -15.37 -7.05 -1.78
C TRP A 320 -15.48 -5.58 -1.37
N THR A 321 -14.40 -5.01 -0.85
CA THR A 321 -14.32 -3.58 -0.49
C THR A 321 -13.00 -2.95 -0.93
N LEU A 322 -13.08 -1.68 -1.32
CA LEU A 322 -11.95 -0.80 -1.51
C LEU A 322 -12.21 0.50 -0.74
N ARG A 323 -11.36 0.80 0.23
CA ARG A 323 -11.55 1.84 1.23
C ARG A 323 -10.47 2.89 1.10
N PHE A 324 -10.85 4.16 1.20
CA PHE A 324 -9.92 5.28 1.18
C PHE A 324 -10.14 6.22 2.36
N SER A 325 -9.04 6.78 2.84
CA SER A 325 -9.04 7.85 3.85
C SER A 325 -9.56 9.18 3.27
N PRO A 326 -9.85 10.19 4.12
CA PRO A 326 -10.45 11.46 3.67
C PRO A 326 -9.71 12.17 2.54
N ARG A 327 -8.39 12.36 2.66
CA ARG A 327 -7.65 13.25 1.76
C ARG A 327 -7.13 12.58 0.49
N THR A 328 -7.69 11.44 0.09
CA THR A 328 -7.29 10.78 -1.15
C THR A 328 -7.48 11.72 -2.34
N ALA A 329 -6.53 11.69 -3.27
CA ALA A 329 -6.60 12.50 -4.48
C ALA A 329 -7.90 12.26 -5.26
N ALA A 330 -8.57 13.34 -5.64
CA ALA A 330 -9.86 13.29 -6.34
C ALA A 330 -9.75 12.55 -7.69
N ALA A 331 -8.64 12.72 -8.41
CA ALA A 331 -8.37 12.01 -9.65
C ALA A 331 -8.37 10.48 -9.45
N VAL A 332 -7.71 9.99 -8.39
CA VAL A 332 -7.70 8.55 -8.05
C VAL A 332 -9.10 8.03 -7.75
N LEU A 333 -9.88 8.78 -6.96
CA LEU A 333 -11.27 8.42 -6.67
C LEU A 333 -12.15 8.43 -7.93
N GLN A 334 -11.93 9.40 -8.83
CA GLN A 334 -12.65 9.54 -10.08
C GLN A 334 -12.35 8.41 -11.06
N ASP A 335 -11.09 7.98 -11.17
CA ASP A 335 -10.70 6.86 -12.04
C ASP A 335 -11.34 5.55 -11.56
N VAL A 336 -11.29 5.29 -10.25
CA VAL A 336 -11.94 4.13 -9.64
C VAL A 336 -13.47 4.19 -9.81
N ALA A 337 -14.07 5.37 -9.61
CA ALA A 337 -15.50 5.58 -9.83
C ALA A 337 -15.89 5.37 -11.31
N SER A 338 -15.02 5.77 -12.24
CA SER A 338 -15.23 5.56 -13.68
C SER A 338 -15.21 4.07 -14.02
N GLU A 339 -14.26 3.31 -13.50
CA GLU A 339 -14.21 1.87 -13.71
C GLU A 339 -15.45 1.17 -13.14
N MET A 340 -15.86 1.55 -11.93
CA MET A 340 -17.10 1.04 -11.31
C MET A 340 -18.35 1.31 -12.17
N ALA A 341 -18.44 2.52 -12.72
CA ALA A 341 -19.51 2.88 -13.64
C ALA A 341 -19.47 2.00 -14.92
N VAL A 342 -18.30 1.74 -15.48
CA VAL A 342 -18.15 0.86 -16.66
C VAL A 342 -18.56 -0.58 -16.34
N CYS A 343 -18.06 -1.15 -15.24
CA CYS A 343 -18.43 -2.50 -14.81
C CYS A 343 -19.93 -2.67 -14.58
N SER A 344 -20.61 -1.61 -14.08
CA SER A 344 -22.07 -1.63 -13.88
C SER A 344 -22.88 -1.56 -15.18
N ASN A 345 -22.30 -1.06 -16.28
CA ASN A 345 -22.98 -0.90 -17.57
C ASN A 345 -22.71 -2.04 -18.56
N GLY A 346 -21.77 -2.94 -18.25
CA GLY A 346 -21.45 -4.07 -19.10
C GLY A 346 -22.62 -5.07 -19.18
N PRO A 347 -22.92 -5.66 -20.36
CA PRO A 347 -23.82 -6.78 -20.43
C PRO A 347 -23.22 -7.90 -19.58
N ARG A 348 -23.91 -8.21 -18.48
CA ARG A 348 -23.62 -9.38 -17.64
C ARG A 348 -23.41 -10.56 -18.58
N ALA A 349 -22.17 -11.04 -18.71
CA ALA A 349 -21.96 -12.40 -19.16
C ALA A 349 -22.81 -13.22 -18.21
N ALA A 350 -23.94 -13.72 -18.72
CA ALA A 350 -24.78 -14.61 -17.99
C ALA A 350 -23.89 -15.82 -17.70
N ILE A 351 -23.22 -15.80 -16.54
CA ILE A 351 -22.86 -17.02 -15.84
C ILE A 351 -24.22 -17.64 -15.62
N GLY A 352 -24.56 -18.50 -16.57
CA GLY A 352 -25.82 -19.18 -16.65
C GLY A 352 -25.93 -19.92 -15.34
N ARG A 353 -26.73 -19.36 -14.45
CA ARG A 353 -27.50 -20.14 -13.50
C ARG A 353 -28.33 -21.05 -14.41
N GLN A 354 -27.77 -22.21 -14.77
CA GLN A 354 -28.53 -23.31 -15.33
C GLN A 354 -29.49 -23.71 -14.21
N SER A 355 -30.56 -22.93 -14.12
CA SER A 355 -31.79 -23.33 -13.50
C SER A 355 -32.10 -24.67 -14.11
N ARG A 356 -31.99 -25.70 -13.25
CA ARG A 356 -32.45 -27.06 -13.54
C ARG A 356 -33.93 -26.95 -13.91
N LEU A 357 -34.20 -26.70 -15.19
CA LEU A 357 -35.47 -27.00 -15.78
C LEU A 357 -35.51 -28.51 -15.97
N ARG A 358 -36.05 -29.16 -14.92
CA ARG A 358 -37.08 -30.18 -15.05
C ARG A 358 -36.95 -31.02 -16.32
N THR A 359 -36.12 -32.06 -16.25
CA THR A 359 -36.39 -33.28 -17.00
C THR A 359 -37.31 -34.16 -16.15
N ALA A 360 -38.36 -34.60 -16.81
CA ALA A 360 -39.52 -35.31 -16.29
C ALA A 360 -39.22 -36.48 -15.35
N SER A 361 -40.16 -36.68 -14.41
CA SER A 361 -40.39 -37.91 -13.67
C SER A 361 -40.20 -39.15 -14.54
N ALA A 362 -39.18 -39.95 -14.24
CA ALA A 362 -39.16 -41.35 -14.62
C ALA A 362 -40.10 -42.12 -13.68
N VAL A 363 -41.22 -42.54 -14.26
CA VAL A 363 -42.19 -43.46 -13.68
C VAL A 363 -41.47 -44.76 -13.27
N ALA A 364 -41.72 -45.21 -12.04
CA ALA A 364 -41.26 -46.49 -11.52
C ALA A 364 -41.82 -47.65 -12.38
N PRO A 365 -41.02 -48.69 -12.71
CA PRO A 365 -41.55 -49.88 -13.36
C PRO A 365 -42.45 -50.65 -12.38
N GLN A 366 -43.74 -50.74 -12.72
CA GLN A 366 -44.70 -51.63 -12.09
C GLN A 366 -44.22 -53.08 -12.23
N GLN A 367 -44.06 -53.76 -11.09
CA GLN A 367 -43.93 -55.21 -11.02
C GLN A 367 -45.21 -55.87 -11.57
N ALA A 368 -45.04 -56.83 -12.48
CA ALA A 368 -46.11 -57.68 -12.98
C ALA A 368 -46.64 -58.61 -11.86
N PRO A 369 -47.95 -58.91 -11.81
CA PRO A 369 -48.51 -59.84 -10.83
C PRO A 369 -48.22 -61.30 -11.23
N ALA A 370 -47.84 -62.11 -10.25
CA ALA A 370 -47.77 -63.57 -10.37
C ALA A 370 -49.19 -64.18 -10.47
N PRO A 371 -49.40 -65.25 -11.25
CA PRO A 371 -50.71 -65.85 -11.43
C PRO A 371 -51.17 -66.62 -10.20
N THR A 372 -52.42 -66.37 -9.81
CA THR A 372 -53.17 -67.08 -8.79
C THR A 372 -53.36 -68.55 -9.17
N ARG A 373 -52.88 -69.47 -8.31
CA ARG A 373 -53.30 -70.88 -8.30
C ARG A 373 -54.73 -70.97 -7.80
N THR A 374 -55.61 -71.60 -8.57
CA THR A 374 -56.95 -72.00 -8.12
C THR A 374 -56.95 -73.48 -7.77
N ARG A 375 -57.36 -73.75 -6.53
CA ARG A 375 -57.94 -74.97 -5.94
C ARG A 375 -57.11 -76.25 -5.84
#